data_AF-A0A0J1FIA1-F1
#
_entry.id   AF-A0A0J1FIA1-F1
#
_cell.length_a   1.000
_cell.length_b   1.000
_cell.length_c   1.000
_cell.angle_alpha   90.00
_cell.angle_beta   90.00
_cell.angle_gamma   90.00
#
_symmetry.space_group_name_H-M   'P 1'
#
loop_
_entity.id
_entity.type
_entity.pdbx_description
1 polymer ?
#
loop_
_entity_poly.entity_id
_entity_poly.type
_entity_poly.pdbx_seq_one_letter_code
_entity_poly.pdbx_strand_id
1 'polypeptide(L)' 'MPSRWLTVHREVPLVRVVEELTPDTYALVSLAGPEFDAAGTLTETEILEGMIREGIHYPVGKLYETR' A
#
# COMPACT_ATOMS: atom_id res chain seq x y z
N MET A 1 20.71 0.98 -3.41
CA MET A 1 19.34 1.47 -3.64
C MET A 1 18.78 1.88 -2.30
N PRO A 2 18.26 3.11 -2.16
CA PRO A 2 17.64 3.54 -0.91
C PRO A 2 16.30 2.82 -0.70
N SER A 3 15.92 2.64 0.56
CA SER A 3 14.60 2.15 0.93
C SER A 3 13.70 3.33 1.32
N ARG A 4 12.40 3.19 1.11
CA ARG A 4 11.37 4.14 1.51
C ARG A 4 10.32 3.42 2.35
N TRP A 5 9.82 4.09 3.37
CA TRP A 5 8.68 3.64 4.14
C TRP A 5 7.52 4.61 3.91
N LEU A 6 6.39 4.10 3.42
CA LEU A 6 5.20 4.89 3.14
C LEU A 6 4.09 4.47 4.10
N THR A 7 3.61 5.40 4.93
CA THR A 7 2.43 5.16 5.76
C THR A 7 1.20 5.73 5.08
N VAL A 8 0.17 4.91 4.84
CA VAL A 8 -1.05 5.30 4.12
C VAL A 8 -2.30 5.00 4.93
N HIS A 9 -3.32 5.84 4.80
CA HIS A 9 -4.63 5.57 5.38
C HIS A 9 -5.34 4.43 4.62
N ARG A 10 -6.09 3.58 5.32
CA ARG A 10 -6.76 2.40 4.74
C ARG A 10 -7.73 2.67 3.59
N GLU A 11 -8.30 3.87 3.55
CA GLU A 11 -9.22 4.28 2.47
C GLU A 11 -8.52 4.80 1.22
N VAL A 12 -7.19 4.99 1.26
CA VAL A 12 -6.42 5.46 0.10
C VAL A 12 -6.56 4.43 -1.03
N PRO A 13 -6.93 4.86 -2.25
CA PRO A 13 -7.02 3.95 -3.37
C PRO A 13 -5.63 3.54 -3.87
N LEU A 14 -5.51 2.30 -4.36
CA LEU A 14 -4.22 1.72 -4.78
C LEU A 14 -3.44 2.58 -5.79
N VAL A 15 -4.13 3.26 -6.71
CA VAL A 15 -3.47 4.16 -7.68
C VAL A 15 -2.62 5.23 -7.00
N ARG A 16 -3.08 5.79 -5.87
CA ARG A 16 -2.35 6.84 -5.14
C ARG A 16 -1.13 6.27 -4.41
N VAL A 17 -1.17 5.00 -4.03
CA VAL A 17 -0.02 4.31 -3.44
C VAL A 17 1.02 4.03 -4.52
N VAL A 18 0.59 3.55 -5.69
CA VAL A 18 1.48 3.25 -6.83
C VAL A 18 2.16 4.51 -7.39
N GLU A 19 1.47 5.64 -7.41
CA GLU A 19 2.05 6.94 -7.81
C GLU A 19 3.25 7.37 -6.93
N GLU A 20 3.36 6.85 -5.71
CA GLU A 20 4.48 7.13 -4.79
C GLU A 20 5.65 6.14 -4.93
N LEU A 21 5.47 5.06 -5.69
CA LEU A 21 6.51 4.06 -5.93
C LEU A 21 7.43 4.52 -7.05
N THR A 22 8.73 4.37 -6.85
CA THR A 22 9.75 4.71 -7.85
C THR A 22 10.63 3.50 -8.15
N PRO A 23 10.98 3.24 -9.42
CA PRO A 23 11.75 2.04 -9.80
C PRO A 23 13.15 1.91 -9.17
N ASP A 24 13.68 3.00 -8.63
CA ASP A 24 15.01 3.08 -8.03
C ASP A 24 15.02 2.88 -6.50
N THR A 25 13.85 2.69 -5.90
CA THR A 25 13.69 2.48 -4.45
C THR A 25 12.88 1.23 -4.14
N TYR A 26 13.17 0.63 -2.99
CA TYR A 26 12.30 -0.40 -2.42
C TYR A 26 11.35 0.25 -1.42
N ALA A 27 10.04 0.04 -1.59
CA ALA A 27 9.04 0.61 -0.69
C ALA A 27 8.36 -0.45 0.19
N LEU A 28 8.23 -0.14 1.48
CA LEU A 28 7.28 -0.83 2.36
C LEU A 28 6.11 0.10 2.64
N VAL A 29 4.89 -0.41 2.45
CA VAL A 29 3.66 0.35 2.65
C VAL A 29 3.03 -0.08 3.96
N SER A 30 3.04 0.78 4.96
CA SER A 30 2.36 0.54 6.23
C SER A 30 0.96 1.14 6.23
N LEU A 31 0.00 0.38 6.72
CA LEU A 31 -1.37 0.85 6.91
C LEU A 31 -1.49 1.55 8.25
N ALA A 32 -1.93 2.81 8.23
CA ALA A 32 -2.38 3.50 9.42
C ALA A 32 -3.70 2.87 9.89
N GLY A 33 -3.70 2.35 11.11
CA GLY A 33 -4.86 1.90 11.83
C GLY A 33 -5.69 3.06 12.40
N PRO A 34 -6.85 2.75 13.00
CA PRO A 34 -7.80 3.75 13.49
C PRO A 34 -7.22 4.66 14.59
N GLU A 35 -6.16 4.24 15.28
CA GLU A 35 -5.47 5.04 16.30
C GLU A 35 -4.06 5.48 15.85
N PHE A 36 -3.82 5.52 14.53
CA PHE A 36 -2.47 5.70 13.94
C PHE A 36 -1.47 4.61 14.37
N ASP A 37 -1.97 3.48 14.85
CA ASP A 37 -1.23 2.26 15.08
C ASP A 37 -0.87 1.59 13.75
N ALA A 38 0.27 0.91 13.68
CA ALA A 38 0.65 0.18 12.48
C ALA A 38 -0.23 -1.07 12.36
N ALA A 39 -1.28 -1.00 11.54
CA ALA A 39 -2.22 -2.11 11.36
C ALA A 39 -1.59 -3.28 10.58
N GLY A 40 -0.57 -3.02 9.77
CA GLY A 40 0.16 -4.02 9.01
C GLY A 40 0.97 -3.41 7.86
N THR A 41 1.81 -4.21 7.23
CA THR A 41 2.63 -3.81 6.08
C THR A 41 2.28 -4.59 4.83
N LEU A 42 2.30 -3.91 3.69
CA LEU A 42 2.18 -4.46 2.34
C LEU A 42 3.45 -4.15 1.55
N THR A 43 3.85 -5.11 0.74
CA THR A 43 4.95 -4.98 -0.23
C THR A 43 4.46 -4.34 -1.53
N GLU A 44 5.39 -3.80 -2.33
CA GLU A 44 5.07 -3.28 -3.67
C GLU A 44 4.37 -4.31 -4.55
N THR A 45 4.81 -5.57 -4.45
CA THR A 45 4.18 -6.69 -5.19
C THR A 45 2.72 -6.85 -4.80
N GLU A 46 2.40 -6.87 -3.50
CA GLU A 46 1.01 -7.01 -3.04
C GLU A 46 0.12 -5.84 -3.48
N ILE A 47 0.68 -4.62 -3.48
CA ILE A 47 -0.03 -3.42 -3.98
C ILE A 47 -0.29 -3.54 -5.48
N LEU A 48 0.71 -3.91 -6.28
CA LEU A 48 0.58 -4.03 -7.74
C LEU A 48 -0.34 -5.19 -8.14
N GLU A 49 -0.19 -6.36 -7.53
CA GLU A 49 -1.07 -7.50 -7.75
C GLU A 49 -2.51 -7.19 -7.33
N GLY A 50 -2.69 -6.52 -6.18
CA GLY A 50 -3.99 -6.04 -5.74
C GLY A 50 -4.62 -5.08 -6.74
N MET A 51 -3.83 -4.17 -7.33
CA MET A 51 -4.31 -3.23 -8.33
C MET A 51 -4.74 -3.92 -9.63
N ILE A 52 -3.97 -4.93 -10.07
CA ILE A 52 -4.30 -5.74 -11.26
C ILE A 52 -5.59 -6.55 -11.02
N ARG A 53 -5.78 -7.09 -9.81
CA ARG A 53 -6.91 -7.96 -9.47
C ARG A 53 -8.20 -7.20 -9.18
N GLU A 54 -8.12 -6.13 -8.38
CA GLU A 54 -9.28 -5.43 -7.82
C GLU A 54 -9.57 -4.07 -8.51
N GLY A 55 -8.60 -3.55 -9.27
CA GLY A 55 -8.68 -2.27 -9.96
C GLY A 55 -8.07 -1.09 -9.21
N ILE A 56 -7.84 0.00 -9.95
CA ILE A 56 -7.05 1.16 -9.52
C ILE A 56 -7.65 1.96 -8.34
N HIS A 57 -8.98 1.90 -8.17
CA HIS A 57 -9.69 2.63 -7.11
C HIS A 57 -9.96 1.79 -5.86
N TYR A 58 -9.46 0.55 -5.80
CA TYR A 58 -9.65 -0.31 -4.66
C TYR A 58 -8.97 0.27 -3.40
N PRO A 59 -9.63 0.29 -2.22
CA PRO A 59 -9.01 0.77 -1.00
C PRO A 59 -7.86 -0.15 -0.53
N VAL A 60 -6.70 0.44 -0.23
CA VAL A 60 -5.50 -0.31 0.17
C VAL A 60 -5.69 -1.14 1.44
N GLY A 61 -6.50 -0.67 2.39
CA GLY A 61 -6.78 -1.41 3.62
C GLY A 61 -7.46 -2.76 3.40
N LYS A 62 -8.28 -2.87 2.35
CA LYS A 62 -8.97 -4.13 2.04
C LYS A 62 -8.01 -5.21 1.53
N LEU A 63 -6.85 -4.85 0.99
CA LEU A 63 -5.84 -5.85 0.63
C LEU A 63 -5.28 -6.57 1.85
N TYR A 64 -5.22 -5.90 3.00
CA TYR A 64 -4.74 -6.50 4.24
C TYR A 64 -5.80 -7.39 4.90
N GLU A 65 -7.08 -7.02 4.81
CA GLU A 65 -8.20 -7.80 5.35
C GLU A 65 -8.45 -9.12 4.59
N THR A 66 -7.98 -9.22 3.35
CA THR A 66 -8.17 -10.39 2.48
C THR A 66 -7.04 -11.43 2.63
N ARG A 67 -6.07 -11.17 3.50
CA ARG A 67 -4.87 -12.00 3.69
C ARG A 67 -5.06 -13.10 4.72
#